data_AF-A0A921BF22-F1
#
_entry.id   AF-A0A921BF22-F1
#
_cell.length_a   1.000
_cell.length_b   1.000
_cell.length_c   1.000
_cell.angle_alpha   90.00
_cell.angle_beta   90.00
_cell.angle_gamma   90.00
#
_symmetry.space_group_name_H-M   'P 1'
#
loop_
_entity.id
_entity.type
_entity.pdbx_description
1 polymer ?
#
loop_
_entity_poly.entity_id
_entity_poly.type
_entity_poly.pdbx_seq_one_letter_code
_entity_poly.pdbx_strand_id
1 'polypeptide(L)'
;MFIDEHDVLYVTDSTSNSRNNPGWKRGIYIGSVSDGVGTAFIPDPDLARQDEQGISGASGVSTDTEGNVYAADVGPRQIRKYLRP
;
A
#
# COMPACT_ATOMS: atom_id res chain seq x y z
N MET A 1 8.26 1.29 -1.11
CA MET A 1 8.11 2.71 -0.73
C MET A 1 8.45 3.56 -1.94
N PHE A 2 7.71 4.65 -2.16
CA PHE A 2 7.89 5.61 -3.26
C PHE A 2 7.53 7.02 -2.77
N ILE A 3 8.18 8.05 -3.31
CA ILE A 3 7.84 9.46 -3.10
C ILE A 3 7.62 10.07 -4.48
N ASP A 4 6.51 10.78 -4.68
CA ASP A 4 6.21 11.43 -5.95
C ASP A 4 6.77 12.86 -6.02
N GLU A 5 6.54 13.54 -7.15
CA GLU A 5 7.01 14.91 -7.39
C GLU A 5 6.33 15.98 -6.52
N HIS A 6 5.30 15.61 -5.75
CA HIS A 6 4.53 16.49 -4.86
C HIS A 6 4.84 16.23 -3.38
N ASP A 7 5.95 15.56 -3.07
CA ASP A 7 6.34 15.17 -1.71
C ASP A 7 5.28 14.30 -1.00
N VAL A 8 4.54 13.49 -1.77
CA VAL A 8 3.63 12.48 -1.23
C VAL A 8 4.37 11.14 -1.10
N LEU A 9 4.37 10.60 0.12
CA LEU A 9 4.95 9.32 0.49
C LEU A 9 3.92 8.20 0.33
N TYR A 10 4.31 7.15 -0.39
CA TYR A 10 3.56 5.91 -0.57
C TYR A 10 4.33 4.74 0.06
N VAL A 11 3.76 4.12 1.09
CA VAL A 11 4.36 3.00 1.83
C VAL A 11 3.47 1.77 1.71
N THR A 12 4.07 0.67 1.26
CA THR A 12 3.40 -0.62 1.16
C THR A 12 3.59 -1.44 2.43
N ASP A 13 2.52 -2.08 2.88
CA ASP A 13 2.53 -3.10 3.91
C ASP A 13 1.87 -4.37 3.37
N SER A 14 2.69 -5.38 3.06
CA SER A 14 2.24 -6.68 2.56
C SER A 14 2.27 -7.79 3.60
N THR A 15 2.64 -7.51 4.85
CA THR A 15 2.95 -8.58 5.84
C THR A 15 2.33 -8.39 7.21
N SER A 16 1.76 -7.23 7.54
CA SER A 16 1.10 -7.06 8.84
C SER A 16 -0.07 -8.02 9.01
N ASN A 17 -0.25 -8.51 10.23
CA ASN A 17 -1.34 -9.36 10.69
C ASN A 17 -1.36 -9.38 12.24
N SER A 18 -2.21 -10.20 12.85
CA SER A 18 -2.32 -10.31 14.32
C SER A 18 -1.03 -10.77 15.01
N ARG A 19 -0.09 -11.40 14.29
CA ARG A 19 1.19 -11.92 14.81
C ARG A 19 2.38 -11.04 14.42
N ASN A 20 2.34 -10.42 13.25
CA ASN A 20 3.39 -9.58 12.70
C ASN A 20 2.88 -8.14 12.61
N ASN A 21 3.42 -7.23 13.42
CA ASN A 21 2.94 -5.85 13.58
C ASN A 21 1.44 -5.75 13.97
N PRO A 22 1.06 -6.21 15.18
CA PRO A 22 -0.34 -6.25 15.62
C PRO A 22 -1.02 -4.89 15.63
N GLY A 23 -2.29 -4.84 15.22
CA GLY A 23 -3.10 -3.62 15.17
C GLY A 23 -3.02 -2.85 13.84
N TRP A 24 -2.10 -3.23 12.95
CA TRP A 24 -1.98 -2.65 11.62
C TRP A 24 -2.75 -3.46 10.56
N LYS A 25 -3.09 -2.78 9.46
CA LYS A 25 -3.84 -3.34 8.34
C LYS A 25 -2.94 -3.34 7.11
N ARG A 26 -2.88 -4.46 6.39
CA ARG A 26 -2.15 -4.49 5.11
C ARG A 26 -2.75 -3.55 4.07
N GLY A 27 -1.89 -2.95 3.27
CA GLY A 27 -2.30 -2.04 2.21
C GLY A 27 -1.21 -1.06 1.80
N ILE A 28 -1.63 0.08 1.27
CA ILE A 28 -0.77 1.19 0.87
C ILE A 28 -1.17 2.39 1.71
N TYR A 29 -0.25 2.84 2.56
CA TYR A 29 -0.36 4.07 3.33
C TYR A 29 0.16 5.22 2.49
N ILE A 30 -0.60 6.31 2.44
CA ILE A 30 -0.28 7.51 1.67
C ILE A 30 -0.23 8.67 2.65
N GLY A 31 0.82 9.48 2.60
CA GLY A 31 1.02 10.58 3.55
C GLY A 31 1.97 11.65 3.05
N SER A 32 2.13 12.71 3.83
CA SER A 32 3.08 13.79 3.52
C SER A 32 4.48 13.41 4.00
N VAL A 33 5.49 13.66 3.14
CA VAL A 33 6.90 13.49 3.51
C VAL A 33 7.32 14.50 4.58
N SER A 34 6.75 15.71 4.55
CA SER A 34 7.20 16.84 5.36
C SER A 34 6.88 16.71 6.86
N ASP A 35 5.75 16.09 7.20
CA ASP A 35 5.24 15.95 8.57
C ASP A 35 4.93 14.49 8.96
N GLY A 36 5.04 13.55 8.02
CA GLY A 36 4.79 12.13 8.24
C GLY A 36 3.33 11.77 8.48
N VAL A 37 2.40 12.70 8.25
CA VAL A 37 0.97 12.46 8.50
C VAL A 37 0.37 11.64 7.36
N GLY A 38 -0.29 10.53 7.72
CA GLY A 38 -1.07 9.72 6.78
C GLY A 38 -2.34 10.45 6.35
N THR A 39 -2.54 10.61 5.05
CA THR A 39 -3.66 11.33 4.43
C THR A 39 -4.64 10.40 3.73
N ALA A 40 -4.20 9.22 3.30
CA ALA A 40 -5.07 8.21 2.70
C ALA A 40 -4.55 6.78 2.92
N PHE A 41 -5.43 5.81 2.72
CA PHE A 41 -5.12 4.40 2.81
C PHE A 41 -5.85 3.61 1.73
N ILE A 42 -5.11 2.78 1.00
CA ILE A 42 -5.67 1.84 0.04
C ILE A 42 -5.53 0.43 0.64
N PRO A 43 -6.64 -0.26 0.97
CA PRO A 43 -6.56 -1.57 1.59
C PRO A 43 -6.02 -2.64 0.64
N ASP A 44 -5.33 -3.63 1.21
CA ASP A 44 -5.07 -4.92 0.54
C ASP A 44 -6.43 -5.55 0.12
N PRO A 45 -6.58 -6.10 -1.10
CA PRO A 45 -7.81 -6.75 -1.54
C PRO A 45 -8.27 -7.91 -0.66
N ASP A 46 -7.32 -8.61 -0.04
CA ASP A 46 -7.57 -9.77 0.80
C ASP A 46 -7.36 -9.45 2.29
N LEU A 47 -7.61 -8.19 2.67
CA LEU A 47 -7.49 -7.72 4.05
C LEU A 47 -8.33 -8.54 5.03
N ALA A 48 -9.46 -9.10 4.57
CA ALA A 48 -10.31 -9.97 5.39
C ALA A 48 -9.59 -11.27 5.82
N ARG A 49 -8.62 -11.74 5.01
CA ARG A 49 -7.85 -12.96 5.27
C ARG A 49 -6.43 -12.63 5.72
N GLN A 50 -6.26 -11.50 6.40
CA GLN A 50 -4.91 -11.04 6.75
C GLN A 50 -4.13 -12.01 7.64
N ASP A 51 -4.83 -12.71 8.53
CA ASP A 51 -4.22 -13.68 9.43
C ASP A 51 -3.93 -15.03 8.77
N GLU A 52 -4.51 -15.30 7.60
CA GLU A 52 -4.37 -16.57 6.87
C GLU A 52 -3.22 -16.54 5.85
N GLN A 53 -2.86 -15.35 5.36
CA GLN A 53 -1.89 -15.18 4.28
C GLN A 53 -0.65 -14.44 4.76
N GLY A 54 0.53 -14.98 4.44
CA GLY A 54 1.82 -14.37 4.78
C GLY A 54 2.13 -13.12 3.95
N ILE A 55 1.92 -13.18 2.63
CA ILE A 55 2.10 -12.08 1.68
C ILE A 55 0.98 -12.13 0.65
N SER A 56 0.13 -11.09 0.60
CA SER A 56 -1.00 -11.02 -0.36
C SER A 56 -1.06 -9.72 -1.17
N GLY A 57 -0.38 -8.67 -0.71
CA GLY A 57 -0.57 -7.31 -1.19
C GLY A 57 0.62 -6.67 -1.91
N ALA A 58 0.47 -5.37 -2.10
CA ALA A 58 1.47 -4.51 -2.70
C ALA A 58 2.80 -4.64 -1.94
N SER A 59 3.87 -5.04 -2.61
CA SER A 59 5.24 -5.01 -2.08
C SER A 59 6.12 -3.99 -2.82
N GLY A 60 5.68 -3.56 -3.99
CA GLY A 60 6.17 -2.37 -4.68
C GLY A 60 5.01 -1.42 -4.96
N VAL A 61 5.30 -0.12 -5.05
CA VAL A 61 4.33 0.92 -5.38
C VAL A 61 5.00 2.01 -6.20
N SER A 62 4.26 2.60 -7.14
CA SER A 62 4.62 3.80 -7.89
C SER A 62 3.35 4.56 -8.25
N THR A 63 3.48 5.77 -8.76
CA THR A 63 2.38 6.53 -9.38
C THR A 63 2.70 6.94 -10.81
N ASP A 64 1.67 7.38 -11.54
CA ASP A 64 1.83 8.18 -12.77
C ASP A 64 1.56 9.66 -12.49
N THR A 65 1.77 10.51 -13.51
CA THR A 65 1.58 11.97 -13.42
C THR A 65 0.12 12.39 -13.22
N GLU A 66 -0.84 11.48 -13.43
CA GLU A 66 -2.26 11.71 -13.13
C GLU A 66 -2.58 11.38 -11.66
N GLY A 67 -1.61 10.85 -10.92
CA GLY A 67 -1.75 10.43 -9.53
C GLY A 67 -2.42 9.07 -9.36
N ASN A 68 -2.53 8.27 -10.43
CA ASN A 68 -2.98 6.88 -10.30
C ASN A 68 -1.89 6.06 -9.59
N VAL A 69 -2.29 5.10 -8.77
CA VAL A 69 -1.36 4.26 -7.99
C VAL A 69 -1.21 2.89 -8.65
N TYR A 70 0.02 2.44 -8.83
CA TYR A 70 0.36 1.12 -9.33
C TYR A 70 0.95 0.29 -8.19
N ALA A 71 0.35 -0.86 -7.93
CA ALA A 71 0.76 -1.80 -6.89
C ALA A 71 1.32 -3.08 -7.50
N ALA A 72 2.53 -3.46 -7.10
CA ALA A 72 3.12 -4.74 -7.44
C ALA A 72 2.73 -5.78 -6.38
N ASP A 73 1.74 -6.60 -6.69
CA ASP A 73 1.25 -7.67 -5.83
C ASP A 73 2.11 -8.92 -6.00
N VAL A 74 2.87 -9.28 -4.97
CA VAL A 74 3.78 -10.44 -5.04
C VAL A 74 3.02 -11.76 -4.93
N GLY A 75 2.10 -11.89 -3.98
CA GLY A 75 1.34 -13.13 -3.78
C GLY A 75 0.47 -13.47 -5.00
N PRO A 76 -0.44 -12.56 -5.41
CA PRO A 76 -1.24 -12.70 -6.63
C PRO A 76 -0.47 -12.70 -7.96
N ARG A 77 0.79 -12.21 -7.99
CA ARG A 77 1.63 -12.10 -9.20
C ARG A 77 1.02 -11.23 -10.30
N GLN A 78 0.60 -10.02 -9.92
CA GLN A 78 -0.03 -9.06 -10.84
C GLN A 78 0.38 -7.62 -10.53
N ILE A 79 0.10 -6.72 -11.48
CA ILE A 79 0.11 -5.28 -11.23
C ILE A 79 -1.32 -4.79 -11.17
N ARG A 80 -1.68 -4.05 -10.12
CA ARG A 80 -2.98 -3.38 -10.01
C ARG A 80 -2.82 -1.88 -10.15
N LYS A 81 -3.73 -1.26 -10.90
CA LYS A 81 -3.85 0.19 -11.02
C LYS A 81 -5.09 0.65 -10.24
N TYR A 82 -4.90 1.64 -9.36
CA TYR A 82 -5.96 2.36 -8.68
C TYR A 82 -6.08 3.75 -9.30
N LEU A 83 -7.29 4.09 -9.74
CA LEU A 83 -7.54 5.39 -10.34
C LEU A 83 -7.70 6.44 -9.25
N ARG A 84 -7.09 7.60 -9.46
CA ARG A 84 -7.36 8.77 -8.62
C ARG A 84 -8.79 9.26 -8.91
N PRO A 85 -9.63 9.50 -7.88
CA PRO A 85 -10.97 10.05 -8.05
C PRO A 85 -10.97 11.43 -8.70
#